data_AF-A0A9D6IX74-F1
#
_entry.id   AF-A0A9D6IX74-F1
#
_cell.length_a   1.000
_cell.length_b   1.000
_cell.length_c   1.000
_cell.angle_alpha   90.00
_cell.angle_beta   90.00
_cell.angle_gamma   90.00
#
_symmetry.space_group_name_H-M   'P 1'
#
loop_
_entity.id
_entity.type
_entity.pdbx_description
1 polymer ?
#
loop_
_entity_poly.entity_id
_entity_poly.type
_entity_poly.pdbx_seq_one_letter_code
_entity_poly.pdbx_strand_id
1 'polypeptide(L)' 'MKVTIVGGGPGGLYFALLAKKAWPDWDIAVFERNGPEDTFGFGVVFSDQTLDTFKAYDVP' A
#
# COMPACT_ATOMS: atom_id res chain seq x y z
N MET A 1 12.01 1.41 -13.19
CA MET A 1 12.75 1.14 -11.94
C MET A 1 12.24 -0.17 -11.34
N LYS A 2 13.04 -0.88 -10.52
CA LYS A 2 12.60 -2.09 -9.81
C LYS A 2 12.44 -1.79 -8.32
N VAL A 3 11.30 -2.15 -7.74
CA VAL A 3 10.99 -1.94 -6.33
C VAL A 3 10.49 -3.24 -5.70
N THR A 4 11.15 -3.65 -4.62
CA THR A 4 10.76 -4.82 -3.83
C THR A 4 10.20 -4.33 -2.50
N ILE A 5 8.98 -4.73 -2.19
CA ILE A 5 8.28 -4.40 -0.95
C ILE A 5 8.18 -5.67 -0.11
N VAL A 6 8.66 -5.60 1.13
CA VAL A 6 8.61 -6.72 2.09
C VAL A 6 7.49 -6.45 3.09
N GLY A 7 6.44 -7.24 3.03
CA GLY A 7 5.21 -7.12 3.82
C GLY A 7 4.01 -6.64 3.00
N GLY A 8 2.94 -7.42 3.01
CA GLY A 8 1.64 -7.16 2.40
C GLY A 8 0.65 -6.43 3.32
N GLY A 9 1.16 -5.68 4.31
CA GLY A 9 0.33 -4.87 5.18
C GLY A 9 -0.19 -3.58 4.50
N PRO A 10 -1.07 -2.82 5.16
CA PRO A 10 -1.71 -1.64 4.58
C PRO A 10 -0.72 -0.62 3.99
N GLY A 11 0.37 -0.32 4.71
CA GLY A 11 1.38 0.64 4.22
C GLY A 11 2.13 0.16 2.97
N GLY A 12 2.52 -1.12 2.93
CA GLY A 12 3.22 -1.72 1.79
C GLY A 12 2.35 -1.79 0.55
N LEU A 13 1.10 -2.25 0.71
CA LEU A 13 0.12 -2.34 -0.37
C LEU A 13 -0.30 -0.95 -0.87
N TYR A 14 -0.51 0.01 0.03
CA TYR A 14 -0.89 1.37 -0.36
C TYR A 14 0.24 2.06 -1.15
N PHE A 15 1.49 1.92 -0.70
CA PHE A 15 2.63 2.40 -1.46
C PHE A 15 2.75 1.70 -2.83
N ALA A 16 2.61 0.37 -2.89
CA ALA A 16 2.66 -0.37 -4.15
C ALA A 16 1.65 0.17 -5.17
N LEU A 17 0.42 0.43 -4.72
CA LEU A 17 -0.66 0.97 -5.53
C LEU A 17 -0.35 2.38 -6.02
N LEU A 18 0.01 3.30 -5.13
CA LEU A 18 0.30 4.69 -5.51
C LEU A 18 1.54 4.80 -6.40
N ALA A 19 2.59 4.03 -6.11
CA ALA A 19 3.80 3.99 -6.92
C ALA A 19 3.50 3.48 -8.34
N LYS A 20 2.64 2.46 -8.48
CA LYS A 20 2.25 1.95 -9.81
C LYS A 20 1.38 2.94 -10.58
N LYS A 21 0.50 3.69 -9.89
CA LYS A 21 -0.29 4.77 -10.51
C LYS A 21 0.61 5.92 -11.00
N ALA A 22 1.53 6.38 -10.15
CA ALA A 22 2.43 7.48 -10.49
C ALA A 22 3.46 7.09 -11.57
N TRP A 23 3.91 5.84 -11.57
CA TRP A 23 4.91 5.34 -12.51
C TRP A 23 4.54 3.96 -13.07
N PRO A 24 3.70 3.92 -14.12
CA PRO A 24 3.21 2.66 -14.71
C PRO A 24 4.33 1.74 -15.22
N ASP A 25 5.46 2.29 -15.64
CA ASP A 25 6.60 1.52 -16.17
C ASP A 25 7.50 0.90 -15.09
N TRP A 26 7.22 1.14 -13.80
CA TRP A 26 7.99 0.54 -12.73
C TRP A 26 7.57 -0.92 -12.50
N ASP A 27 8.57 -1.77 -12.30
CA ASP A 27 8.41 -3.16 -11.90
C ASP A 27 8.36 -3.22 -10.38
N ILE A 28 7.19 -3.52 -9.83
CA ILE A 28 6.91 -3.48 -8.38
C ILE A 28 6.48 -4.88 -7.95
N ALA A 29 7.19 -5.46 -7.00
CA ALA A 29 6.88 -6.76 -6.43
C ALA A 29 6.67 -6.65 -4.91
N VAL A 30 5.58 -7.24 -4.42
CA VAL A 30 5.27 -7.34 -2.99
C VAL A 30 5.45 -8.78 -2.55
N PHE A 31 6.20 -8.99 -1.47
CA PHE A 31 6.41 -10.30 -0.86
C PHE A 31 5.82 -10.30 0.54
N GLU A 32 4.83 -11.15 0.77
CA GLU A 32 4.24 -11.40 2.10
C GLU A 32 4.58 -12.82 2.54
N ARG A 33 4.87 -12.99 3.83
CA ARG A 33 5.19 -14.28 4.43
C ARG A 33 3.93 -15.10 4.68
N ASN A 34 2.87 -14.45 5.16
CA ASN A 34 1.63 -15.10 5.55
C ASN A 34 0.73 -15.36 4.31
N GLY A 35 -0.18 -16.33 4.41
CA GLY A 35 -1.17 -16.56 3.37
C GLY A 35 -2.16 -15.38 3.23
N PRO A 36 -2.88 -15.27 2.10
CA PRO A 36 -3.88 -14.23 1.91
C PRO A 36 -5.04 -14.29 2.92
N GLU A 37 -5.32 -15.48 3.47
CA GLU A 37 -6.35 -15.71 4.48
C GLU A 37 -5.84 -15.57 5.92
N ASP A 38 -4.53 -15.40 6.10
CA ASP A 38 -3.89 -15.27 7.40
C ASP A 38 -4.00 -13.82 7.89
N THR A 39 -5.16 -13.46 8.45
CA THR A 39 -5.40 -12.09 8.91
C THR A 39 -4.70 -11.82 10.24
N PHE A 40 -3.51 -11.23 10.17
CA PHE A 40 -2.78 -10.70 11.32
C PHE A 40 -2.72 -9.18 11.26
N GLY A 41 -3.04 -8.51 12.36
CA GLY A 41 -2.95 -7.06 12.44
C GLY A 41 -3.70 -6.49 13.64
N PHE A 42 -3.62 -5.17 13.79
CA PHE A 42 -4.41 -4.41 14.73
C PHE A 42 -5.04 -3.23 14.00
N GLY A 43 -6.22 -2.82 14.44
CA GLY A 43 -6.88 -1.63 13.93
C GLY A 43 -6.08 -0.37 14.28
N VAL A 44 -5.98 0.56 13.34
CA VAL A 44 -5.47 1.91 13.57
C VAL A 44 -6.56 2.91 13.22
N VAL A 45 -6.52 4.07 13.87
CA VAL A 45 -7.47 5.17 13.62
C VAL A 45 -6.68 6.34 13.07
N PHE A 46 -7.21 6.98 12.03
CA PHE A 46 -6.59 8.14 11.40
C PHE A 46 -7.35 9.41 11.77
N SER A 47 -6.61 10.53 11.87
CA SER A 47 -7.23 11.85 11.97
C SER A 47 -7.88 12.25 10.65
N ASP A 48 -8.80 13.21 10.71
CA ASP A 48 -9.43 13.79 9.51
C ASP A 48 -8.38 14.30 8.51
N GLN A 49 -7.33 14.96 8.99
CA GLN A 49 -6.23 15.45 8.15
C GLN A 49 -5.52 14.31 7.38
N THR A 50 -5.30 13.16 8.03
CA THR A 50 -4.68 12.01 7.37
C THR A 50 -5.64 11.39 6.35
N LEU A 51 -6.93 11.29 6.68
CA LEU A 51 -7.95 10.79 5.76
C LEU A 51 -8.09 11.68 4.52
N ASP A 52 -8.03 12.99 4.68
CA ASP A 52 -8.09 13.92 3.54
C ASP A 52 -6.86 13.79 2.64
N THR A 53 -5.71 13.44 3.21
CA THR A 53 -4.51 13.11 2.43
C THR A 53 -4.74 11.86 1.58
N PHE A 54 -5.28 10.78 2.14
CA PHE A 54 -5.57 9.56 1.36
C PHE A 54 -6.56 9.84 0.22
N LYS A 55 -7.65 10.56 0.51
CA LYS A 55 -8.64 10.93 -0.52
C LYS A 55 -8.01 11.68 -1.70
N ALA A 56 -7.03 12.55 -1.44
CA ALA A 56 -6.36 13.30 -2.49
C ALA A 56 -5.53 12.42 -3.44
N TYR A 57 -4.99 11.29 -2.95
CA TYR A 57 -4.16 10.37 -3.75
C TYR A 57 -4.92 9.15 -4.31
N ASP A 58 -6.11 8.87 -3.78
CA ASP A 58 -6.94 7.74 -4.21
C ASP A 58 -7.71 7.99 -5.53
N VAL A 59 -7.77 9.26 -5.99
CA VAL A 59 -8.46 9.65 -7.24
C VAL A 59 -8.00 8.83 -8.45
N PRO A 60 -8.90 8.41 -9.38
CA PRO A 60 -8.58 7.51 -10.49
C PRO A 60 -7.33 7.87 -11.28
#